data_AF-A0A0U5F2H8-F1
#
_entry.id   AF-A0A0U5F2H8-F1
#
_cell.length_a   1.000
_cell.length_b   1.000
_cell.length_c   1.000
_cell.angle_alpha   90.00
_cell.angle_beta   90.00
_cell.angle_gamma   90.00
#
_symmetry.space_group_name_H-M   'P 1'
#
loop_
_entity.id
_entity.type
_entity.pdbx_description
1 polymer ?
#
loop_
_entity_poly.entity_id
_entity_poly.type
_entity_poly.pdbx_seq_one_letter_code
_entity_poly.pdbx_strand_id
1 'polypeptide(L)'
;MLSSPCPTRLSLFQNAQADIHSGKGPMTIHARPLSATLQAAIEAMIKEGPRLILAKGTPEDLRALCSPHMPPTAFPLLEDALHLAQLYREASGLDAVRFRLEQITTDSCRKFHTDHVALRLLCTYYGPGTEWVSTTQGQTAASSSPEDDPALIHRIPAGHIALLEGNKGPHANGQGVVHRSPPLSHLPMSERLRVLLTIDEPTACGMADEHNPTVRP
;
A
#
# COMPACT_ATOMS: atom_id res chain seq x y z
N MET A 1 9.54 -26.97 23.21
CA MET A 1 10.36 -25.75 23.44
C MET A 1 9.77 -24.67 22.56
N LEU A 2 9.06 -23.73 23.17
CA LEU A 2 8.36 -22.65 22.49
C LEU A 2 9.40 -21.56 22.14
N SER A 3 9.57 -21.28 20.86
CA SER A 3 10.46 -20.22 20.38
C SER A 3 9.83 -18.86 20.68
N SER A 4 10.48 -18.08 21.54
CA SER A 4 10.09 -16.71 21.86
C SER A 4 10.12 -15.82 20.60
N PRO A 5 9.17 -14.89 20.42
CA PRO A 5 9.26 -13.92 19.33
C PRO A 5 10.45 -12.97 19.54
N CYS A 6 11.17 -12.71 18.45
CA CYS A 6 12.39 -11.93 18.39
C CYS A 6 12.15 -10.45 18.78
N PRO A 7 12.99 -9.82 19.65
CA PRO A 7 12.79 -8.46 20.15
C PRO A 7 12.90 -7.35 19.09
N THR A 8 13.32 -7.66 17.86
CA THR A 8 13.67 -6.67 16.83
C THR A 8 12.51 -6.24 15.94
N ARG A 9 11.32 -6.83 16.08
CA ARG A 9 10.12 -6.45 15.29
C ARG A 9 9.55 -5.06 15.67
N LEU A 10 10.17 -4.36 16.61
CA LEU A 10 9.63 -3.15 17.26
C LEU A 10 10.56 -1.92 17.25
N SER A 11 11.73 -1.95 16.58
CA SER A 11 12.71 -0.84 16.71
C SER A 11 12.86 0.11 15.51
N LEU A 12 12.11 -0.06 14.43
CA LEU A 12 12.26 0.77 13.22
C LEU A 12 11.33 1.99 13.15
N PHE A 13 10.68 2.37 14.25
CA PHE A 13 9.72 3.47 14.31
C PHE A 13 10.19 4.70 15.11
N GLN A 14 11.48 4.86 15.38
CA GLN A 14 11.96 5.88 16.33
C GLN A 14 11.85 7.36 15.88
N ASN A 15 11.35 7.68 14.69
CA ASN A 15 11.20 9.07 14.24
C ASN A 15 9.85 9.37 13.55
N ALA A 16 8.74 9.01 14.19
CA ALA A 16 7.43 9.41 13.70
C ALA A 16 6.54 9.96 14.80
N GLN A 17 5.97 11.12 14.52
CA GLN A 17 4.93 11.72 15.34
C GLN A 17 3.58 11.04 15.04
N ALA A 18 2.97 10.55 16.12
CA ALA A 18 1.60 10.03 16.25
C ALA A 18 1.25 8.79 15.41
N ASP A 19 1.47 7.60 16.00
CA ASP A 19 0.86 6.35 15.54
C ASP A 19 -0.67 6.41 15.70
N ILE A 20 -1.42 6.31 14.59
CA ILE A 20 -2.89 6.26 14.61
C ILE A 20 -3.38 4.85 15.01
N HIS A 21 -2.52 3.83 14.92
CA HIS A 21 -2.80 2.50 15.45
C HIS A 21 -1.50 1.70 15.65
N SER A 22 -0.90 1.76 16.84
CA SER A 22 0.29 0.98 17.19
C SER A 22 -0.08 -0.39 17.79
N GLY A 23 0.12 -1.44 17.00
CA GLY A 23 0.57 -2.76 17.48
C GLY A 23 -0.38 -3.59 18.35
N LYS A 24 -1.21 -4.42 17.69
CA LYS A 24 -1.70 -5.77 18.11
C LYS A 24 -2.83 -6.31 17.22
N GLY A 25 -3.31 -5.52 16.25
CA GLY A 25 -4.32 -5.92 15.27
C GLY A 25 -3.76 -6.29 13.91
N PRO A 26 -4.60 -6.80 12.99
CA PRO A 26 -4.21 -7.20 11.63
C PRO A 26 -3.82 -6.03 10.71
N MET A 27 -3.75 -4.80 11.24
CA MET A 27 -3.46 -3.59 10.50
C MET A 27 -2.61 -2.64 11.34
N THR A 28 -1.67 -1.94 10.70
CA THR A 28 -0.92 -0.83 11.30
C THR A 28 -0.94 0.35 10.33
N ILE A 29 -1.27 1.55 10.83
CA ILE A 29 -1.16 2.80 10.06
C ILE A 29 -0.15 3.70 10.74
N HIS A 30 0.83 4.14 9.96
CA HIS A 30 1.85 5.07 10.37
C HIS A 30 1.63 6.42 9.69
N ALA A 31 1.42 7.45 10.51
CA ALA A 31 1.26 8.80 10.02
C ALA A 31 2.62 9.36 9.59
N ARG A 32 2.66 9.95 8.40
CA ARG A 32 3.80 10.76 7.97
C ARG A 32 3.35 11.90 7.06
N PRO A 33 3.91 13.10 7.23
CA PRO A 33 3.73 14.18 6.27
C PRO A 33 4.56 13.91 5.01
N LEU A 34 4.05 14.36 3.86
CA LEU A 34 4.83 14.40 2.62
C LEU A 34 5.63 15.71 2.57
N SER A 35 6.94 15.63 2.43
CA SER A 35 7.80 16.82 2.31
C SER A 35 7.51 17.60 1.02
N ALA A 36 7.86 18.89 0.97
CA ALA A 36 7.70 19.70 -0.24
C ALA A 36 8.42 19.09 -1.47
N THR A 37 9.62 18.52 -1.26
CA THR A 37 10.35 17.81 -2.31
C THR A 37 9.59 16.60 -2.83
N LEU A 38 8.99 15.81 -1.94
CA LEU A 38 8.22 14.64 -2.32
C LEU A 38 6.90 15.04 -3.01
N GLN A 39 6.24 16.11 -2.55
CA GLN A 39 5.05 16.67 -3.20
C GLN A 39 5.36 17.10 -4.65
N ALA A 40 6.46 17.84 -4.87
CA ALA A 40 6.87 18.23 -6.22
C ALA A 40 7.20 17.02 -7.11
N ALA A 41 7.81 15.97 -6.55
CA ALA A 41 8.08 14.73 -7.28
C ALA A 41 6.81 13.95 -7.65
N ILE A 42 5.79 13.99 -6.78
CA ILE A 42 4.47 13.41 -7.05
C ILE A 42 3.79 14.17 -8.20
N GLU A 43 3.83 15.49 -8.20
CA GLU A 43 3.29 16.31 -9.30
C GLU A 43 3.99 16.01 -10.63
N ALA A 44 5.33 15.87 -10.62
CA ALA A 44 6.10 15.47 -11.79
C ALA A 44 5.69 14.08 -12.29
N MET A 45 5.50 13.11 -11.39
CA MET A 45 5.01 11.78 -11.74
C MET A 45 3.63 11.83 -12.39
N ILE A 46 2.71 12.63 -11.85
CA ILE A 46 1.35 12.78 -12.39
C ILE A 46 1.37 13.36 -13.81
N LYS A 47 2.25 14.35 -14.05
CA LYS A 47 2.28 15.09 -15.31
C LYS A 47 3.04 14.37 -16.42
N GLU A 48 4.15 13.71 -16.07
CA GLU A 48 5.17 13.25 -17.02
C GLU A 48 5.56 11.78 -16.83
N GLY A 49 5.15 11.16 -15.73
CA GLY A 49 5.48 9.77 -15.41
C GLY A 49 4.52 8.77 -16.04
N PRO A 50 4.92 7.49 -16.08
CA PRO A 50 4.08 6.41 -16.60
C PRO A 50 2.85 6.22 -15.72
N ARG A 51 1.74 5.77 -16.32
CA ARG A 51 0.54 5.38 -15.57
C ARG A 51 0.72 4.16 -14.68
N LEU A 52 1.61 3.23 -15.03
CA LEU A 52 1.90 2.06 -14.21
C LEU A 52 3.36 1.66 -14.31
N ILE A 53 3.99 1.39 -13.18
CA ILE A 53 5.21 0.59 -13.07
C ILE A 53 4.91 -0.59 -12.15
N LEU A 54 5.07 -1.79 -12.66
CA LEU A 54 4.95 -3.04 -11.93
C LEU A 54 6.25 -3.82 -12.09
N ALA A 55 6.93 -4.11 -10.99
CA ALA A 55 8.23 -4.78 -11.00
C ALA A 55 8.35 -5.77 -9.84
N LYS A 56 9.31 -6.69 -9.94
CA LYS A 56 9.67 -7.63 -8.89
C LYS A 56 11.18 -7.65 -8.70
N GLY A 57 11.62 -7.66 -7.45
CA GLY A 57 13.02 -7.81 -7.10
C GLY A 57 13.35 -7.30 -5.69
N THR A 58 14.64 -7.27 -5.39
CA THR A 58 15.21 -6.52 -4.26
C THR A 58 15.05 -5.01 -4.49
N PRO A 59 15.19 -4.14 -3.48
CA PRO A 59 15.18 -2.69 -3.68
C PRO A 59 16.24 -2.21 -4.67
N GLU A 60 17.39 -2.87 -4.72
CA GLU A 60 18.44 -2.65 -5.72
C GLU A 60 17.95 -3.00 -7.13
N ASP A 61 17.31 -4.17 -7.32
CA ASP A 61 16.71 -4.55 -8.60
C ASP A 61 15.62 -3.55 -9.00
N LEU A 62 14.71 -3.21 -8.08
CA LEU A 62 13.61 -2.28 -8.32
C LEU A 62 14.13 -0.89 -8.72
N ARG A 63 15.21 -0.42 -8.11
CA ARG A 63 15.89 0.80 -8.53
C ARG A 63 16.34 0.72 -9.98
N ALA A 64 17.05 -0.35 -10.36
CA ALA A 64 17.55 -0.54 -11.72
C ALA A 64 16.41 -0.67 -12.74
N LEU A 65 15.34 -1.38 -12.40
CA LEU A 65 14.19 -1.62 -13.27
C LEU A 65 13.30 -0.37 -13.43
N CYS A 66 13.09 0.40 -12.36
CA CYS A 66 12.16 1.54 -12.38
C CYS A 66 12.80 2.86 -12.85
N SER A 67 14.08 3.09 -12.57
CA SER A 67 14.75 4.37 -12.87
C SER A 67 14.66 4.80 -14.35
N PRO A 68 14.81 3.90 -15.35
CA PRO A 68 14.70 4.26 -16.77
C PRO A 68 13.32 4.78 -17.20
N HIS A 69 12.29 4.54 -16.40
CA HIS A 69 10.90 4.90 -16.72
C HIS A 69 10.39 6.10 -15.91
N MET A 70 11.16 6.57 -14.93
CA MET A 70 10.79 7.72 -14.10
C MET A 70 11.36 9.00 -14.69
N PRO A 71 10.60 10.11 -14.75
CA PRO A 71 11.19 11.40 -15.06
C PRO A 71 12.18 11.77 -13.93
N PRO A 72 13.34 12.41 -14.24
CA PRO A 72 14.34 12.75 -13.22
C PRO A 72 13.77 13.58 -12.06
N THR A 73 12.80 14.43 -12.33
CA THR A 73 12.09 15.26 -11.34
C THR A 73 11.20 14.44 -10.38
N ALA A 74 10.81 13.22 -10.75
CA ALA A 74 10.08 12.29 -9.89
C ALA A 74 10.97 11.29 -9.14
N PHE A 75 12.30 11.37 -9.27
CA PHE A 75 13.20 10.47 -8.54
C PHE A 75 13.02 10.50 -7.01
N PRO A 76 12.72 11.64 -6.34
CA PRO A 76 12.43 11.62 -4.91
C PRO A 76 11.22 10.73 -4.54
N LEU A 77 10.23 10.58 -5.43
CA LEU A 77 9.13 9.65 -5.25
C LEU A 77 9.58 8.19 -5.41
N LEU A 78 10.46 7.91 -6.38
CA LEU A 78 11.04 6.58 -6.54
C LEU A 78 11.85 6.19 -5.30
N GLU A 79 12.71 7.07 -4.80
CA GLU A 79 13.50 6.83 -3.59
C GLU A 79 12.62 6.53 -2.37
N ASP A 80 11.56 7.31 -2.20
CA ASP A 80 10.60 7.10 -1.13
C ASP A 80 9.92 5.73 -1.26
N ALA A 81 9.45 5.37 -2.46
CA ALA A 81 8.81 4.10 -2.72
C ALA A 81 9.77 2.90 -2.52
N LEU A 82 11.05 3.04 -2.86
CA LEU A 82 12.09 2.03 -2.61
C LEU A 82 12.39 1.90 -1.11
N HIS A 83 12.37 3.00 -0.36
CA HIS A 83 12.48 2.96 1.09
C HIS A 83 11.31 2.18 1.71
N LEU A 84 10.08 2.41 1.23
CA LEU A 84 8.91 1.62 1.67
C LEU A 84 9.04 0.14 1.28
N ALA A 85 9.65 -0.19 0.14
CA ALA A 85 9.96 -1.57 -0.23
C ALA A 85 10.93 -2.22 0.75
N GLN A 86 11.95 -1.50 1.19
CA GLN A 86 12.88 -1.97 2.21
C GLN A 86 12.18 -2.22 3.56
N LEU A 87 11.35 -1.28 4.02
CA LEU A 87 10.57 -1.46 5.25
C LEU A 87 9.64 -2.68 5.18
N TYR A 88 9.00 -2.91 4.03
CA TYR A 88 8.16 -4.09 3.84
C TYR A 88 8.97 -5.39 3.88
N ARG A 89 10.18 -5.43 3.29
CA ARG A 89 11.08 -6.60 3.38
C ARG A 89 11.42 -6.92 4.82
N GLU A 90 11.77 -5.91 5.60
CA GLU A 90 12.10 -6.07 7.01
C GLU A 90 10.90 -6.57 7.82
N ALA A 91 9.69 -6.07 7.53
CA ALA A 91 8.46 -6.48 8.21
C ALA A 91 8.00 -7.91 7.84
N SER A 92 8.20 -8.30 6.57
CA SER A 92 7.74 -9.58 6.01
C SER A 92 8.78 -10.70 6.08
N GLY A 93 10.07 -10.36 6.22
CA GLY A 93 11.18 -11.32 6.15
C GLY A 93 11.46 -11.83 4.73
N LEU A 94 10.97 -11.14 3.69
CA LEU A 94 11.14 -11.54 2.29
C LEU A 94 12.37 -10.88 1.66
N ASP A 95 13.11 -11.65 0.87
CA ASP A 95 14.29 -11.14 0.16
C ASP A 95 13.93 -10.22 -1.02
N ALA A 96 12.86 -10.54 -1.74
CA ALA A 96 12.35 -9.76 -2.85
C ALA A 96 10.89 -9.40 -2.61
N VAL A 97 10.41 -8.38 -3.32
CA VAL A 97 9.02 -7.93 -3.24
C VAL A 97 8.44 -7.76 -4.65
N ARG A 98 7.12 -7.74 -4.72
CA ARG A 98 6.42 -7.17 -5.87
C ARG A 98 6.08 -5.72 -5.55
N PHE A 99 6.41 -4.83 -6.48
CA PHE A 99 6.30 -3.38 -6.37
C PHE A 99 5.35 -2.88 -7.46
N ARG A 100 4.34 -2.10 -7.08
CA ARG A 100 3.38 -1.50 -8.01
C ARG A 100 3.16 -0.03 -7.68
N LEU A 101 3.63 0.86 -8.55
CA LEU A 101 3.32 2.29 -8.49
C LEU A 101 2.37 2.63 -9.65
N GLU A 102 1.17 3.11 -9.34
CA GLU A 102 0.11 3.30 -10.34
C GLU A 102 -0.65 4.61 -10.18
N GLN A 103 -0.94 5.24 -11.32
CA GLN A 103 -1.89 6.33 -11.47
C GLN A 103 -3.26 5.74 -11.82
N ILE A 104 -4.19 5.79 -10.87
CA ILE A 104 -5.52 5.17 -10.95
C ILE A 104 -6.56 6.25 -11.18
N THR A 105 -7.33 6.10 -12.25
CA THR A 105 -8.44 7.00 -12.63
C THR A 105 -9.79 6.30 -12.74
N THR A 106 -9.84 5.01 -12.41
CA THR A 106 -11.02 4.13 -12.52
C THR A 106 -11.42 3.54 -11.17
N ASP A 107 -12.62 2.96 -11.09
CA ASP A 107 -13.12 2.29 -9.88
C ASP A 107 -12.65 0.82 -9.75
N SER A 108 -11.39 0.58 -10.10
CA SER A 108 -10.76 -0.73 -9.94
C SER A 108 -10.66 -1.06 -8.45
N CYS A 109 -11.01 -2.29 -8.06
CA CYS A 109 -11.03 -2.74 -6.67
C CYS A 109 -11.95 -1.93 -5.73
N ARG A 110 -13.07 -1.38 -6.25
CA ARG A 110 -14.08 -0.63 -5.47
C ARG A 110 -14.91 -1.48 -4.51
N LYS A 111 -14.92 -2.80 -4.68
CA LYS A 111 -15.66 -3.70 -3.79
C LYS A 111 -14.80 -4.00 -2.56
N PHE A 112 -15.41 -3.98 -1.39
CA PHE A 112 -14.73 -4.44 -0.18
C PHE A 112 -14.28 -5.90 -0.33
N HIS A 113 -13.01 -6.14 -0.02
CA HIS A 113 -12.39 -7.44 -0.10
C HIS A 113 -11.27 -7.57 0.92
N THR A 114 -10.79 -8.79 1.10
CA THR A 114 -9.55 -9.08 1.81
C THR A 114 -8.57 -9.65 0.79
N ASP A 115 -7.32 -9.23 0.85
CA ASP A 115 -6.31 -9.74 -0.06
C ASP A 115 -5.92 -11.18 0.23
N HIS A 116 -5.52 -11.89 -0.82
CA HIS A 116 -4.99 -13.25 -0.75
C HIS A 116 -3.46 -13.30 -0.65
N VAL A 117 -2.89 -12.46 0.22
CA VAL A 117 -1.47 -12.41 0.58
C VAL A 117 -1.33 -12.47 2.10
N ALA A 118 -0.11 -12.69 2.60
CA ALA A 118 0.14 -12.63 4.05
C ALA A 118 0.09 -11.18 4.56
N LEU A 119 0.73 -10.27 3.84
CA LEU A 119 0.88 -8.87 4.20
C LEU A 119 0.88 -8.02 2.93
N ARG A 120 0.36 -6.79 3.03
CA ARG A 120 0.46 -5.78 1.98
C ARG A 120 0.80 -4.42 2.58
N LEU A 121 1.72 -3.70 1.95
CA LEU A 121 1.94 -2.29 2.20
C LEU A 121 1.18 -1.46 1.17
N LEU A 122 0.45 -0.44 1.65
CA LEU A 122 -0.22 0.56 0.85
C LEU A 122 0.27 1.96 1.25
N CYS A 123 0.55 2.80 0.26
CA CYS A 123 0.78 4.23 0.44
C CYS A 123 0.13 5.00 -0.71
N THR A 124 -0.92 5.77 -0.42
CA THR A 124 -1.52 6.68 -1.40
C THR A 124 -0.73 7.99 -1.36
N TYR A 125 0.03 8.30 -2.39
CA TYR A 125 0.80 9.55 -2.49
C TYR A 125 -0.05 10.76 -2.87
N TYR A 126 -1.09 10.54 -3.69
CA TYR A 126 -1.99 11.60 -4.15
C TYR A 126 -3.42 11.08 -4.27
N GLY A 127 -4.39 11.95 -4.03
CA GLY A 127 -5.82 11.66 -4.15
C GLY A 127 -6.42 10.95 -2.91
N PRO A 128 -7.68 10.51 -3.01
CA PRO A 128 -8.38 9.78 -1.93
C PRO A 128 -7.56 8.58 -1.46
N GLY A 129 -7.45 8.27 -0.17
CA GLY A 129 -6.74 7.07 0.27
C GLY A 129 -7.59 5.81 0.33
N THR A 130 -6.95 4.66 0.53
CA THR A 130 -7.62 3.36 0.66
C THR A 130 -8.63 3.38 1.81
N GLU A 131 -9.81 2.80 1.58
CA GLU A 131 -10.86 2.66 2.59
C GLU A 131 -10.79 1.27 3.23
N TRP A 132 -11.03 1.19 4.53
CA TRP A 132 -11.02 -0.04 5.31
C TRP A 132 -12.14 -0.04 6.34
N VAL A 133 -12.51 -1.24 6.80
CA VAL A 133 -13.60 -1.43 7.76
C VAL A 133 -13.01 -1.81 9.10
N SER A 134 -13.39 -1.08 10.16
CA SER A 134 -13.02 -1.46 11.52
C SER A 134 -13.91 -2.59 12.00
N THR A 135 -13.34 -3.79 12.15
CA THR A 135 -14.03 -4.90 12.79
C THR A 135 -13.88 -4.76 14.30
N THR A 136 -14.89 -4.20 14.98
CA THR A 136 -14.97 -4.35 16.45
C THR A 136 -15.04 -5.83 16.77
N GLN A 137 -14.23 -6.31 17.73
CA GLN A 137 -14.24 -7.73 18.13
C GLN A 137 -15.68 -8.23 18.33
N GLY A 138 -16.11 -9.17 17.48
CA GLY A 138 -17.45 -9.77 17.51
C GLY A 138 -18.36 -9.44 16.32
N GLN A 139 -18.10 -8.38 15.56
CA GLN A 139 -18.77 -8.14 14.28
C GLN A 139 -17.92 -8.77 13.18
N THR A 140 -18.34 -9.94 12.69
CA THR A 140 -17.80 -10.44 11.43
C THR A 140 -18.29 -9.48 10.34
N ALA A 141 -17.43 -9.07 9.41
CA ALA A 141 -17.86 -8.35 8.20
C ALA A 141 -18.82 -9.17 7.30
N ALA A 142 -19.29 -10.32 7.79
CA ALA A 142 -20.25 -11.22 7.18
C ALA A 142 -21.70 -10.97 7.62
N SER A 143 -21.97 -10.13 8.64
CA SER A 143 -23.34 -9.89 9.13
C SER A 143 -24.09 -8.72 8.47
N SER A 144 -23.40 -7.86 7.73
CA SER A 144 -23.97 -6.75 6.96
C SER A 144 -22.96 -6.31 5.89
N SER A 145 -23.42 -5.75 4.76
CA SER A 145 -22.47 -5.16 3.80
C SER A 145 -21.86 -3.94 4.48
N PRO A 146 -20.53 -3.72 4.43
CA PRO A 146 -19.95 -2.52 5.05
C PRO A 146 -20.54 -1.20 4.52
N GLU A 147 -21.15 -1.24 3.34
CA GLU A 147 -21.87 -0.11 2.73
C GLU A 147 -23.19 0.23 3.44
N ASP A 148 -23.75 -0.72 4.21
CA ASP A 148 -24.98 -0.52 4.97
C ASP A 148 -24.73 0.31 6.25
N ASP A 149 -23.48 0.40 6.70
CA ASP A 149 -23.07 1.23 7.83
C ASP A 149 -21.79 2.04 7.52
N PRO A 150 -21.95 3.22 6.87
CA PRO A 150 -20.83 4.10 6.52
C PRO A 150 -19.97 4.55 7.72
N ALA A 151 -20.48 4.47 8.96
CA ALA A 151 -19.73 4.85 10.15
C ALA A 151 -18.58 3.88 10.46
N LEU A 152 -18.62 2.67 9.90
CA LEU A 152 -17.56 1.66 10.03
C LEU A 152 -16.46 1.81 8.97
N ILE A 153 -16.68 2.66 7.95
CA ILE A 153 -15.74 2.87 6.86
C ILE A 153 -14.78 3.99 7.24
N HIS A 154 -13.51 3.63 7.36
CA HIS A 154 -12.41 4.55 7.61
C HIS A 154 -11.57 4.71 6.35
N ARG A 155 -10.89 5.85 6.24
CA ARG A 155 -9.98 6.13 5.13
C ARG A 155 -8.58 6.36 5.64
N ILE A 156 -7.60 5.70 5.01
CA ILE A 156 -6.19 5.93 5.26
C ILE A 156 -5.83 7.28 4.61
N PRO A 157 -5.31 8.28 5.34
CA PRO A 157 -4.96 9.55 4.72
C PRO A 157 -3.83 9.42 3.71
N ALA A 158 -3.77 10.33 2.72
CA ALA A 158 -2.66 10.38 1.79
C ALA A 158 -1.32 10.59 2.52
N GLY A 159 -0.26 10.02 1.97
CA GLY A 159 1.08 9.98 2.54
C GLY A 159 1.29 8.96 3.65
N HIS A 160 0.23 8.51 4.32
CA HIS A 160 0.36 7.53 5.42
C HIS A 160 0.75 6.16 4.87
N ILE A 161 1.55 5.44 5.66
CA ILE A 161 1.98 4.07 5.35
C ILE A 161 1.05 3.12 6.07
N ALA A 162 0.44 2.19 5.35
CA ALA A 162 -0.41 1.17 5.95
C ALA A 162 0.10 -0.23 5.64
N LEU A 163 0.24 -1.05 6.68
CA LEU A 163 0.49 -2.48 6.58
C LEU A 163 -0.80 -3.21 6.93
N LEU A 164 -1.32 -3.99 5.97
CA LEU A 164 -2.57 -4.73 6.07
C LEU A 164 -2.27 -6.22 5.99
N GLU A 165 -2.71 -7.01 6.97
CA GLU A 165 -2.69 -8.46 6.87
C GLU A 165 -3.82 -8.94 5.95
N GLY A 166 -3.47 -9.76 4.97
CA GLY A 166 -4.44 -10.46 4.14
C GLY A 166 -4.89 -11.76 4.81
N ASN A 167 -5.69 -12.55 4.10
CA ASN A 167 -6.26 -13.78 4.67
C ASN A 167 -5.25 -14.91 4.89
N LYS A 168 -4.02 -14.79 4.36
CA LYS A 168 -2.90 -15.70 4.67
C LYS A 168 -2.06 -15.21 5.85
N GLY A 169 -2.42 -14.07 6.46
CA GLY A 169 -1.71 -13.47 7.58
C GLY A 169 -1.84 -14.30 8.88
N PRO A 170 -0.82 -14.25 9.76
CA PRO A 170 -0.80 -15.06 10.98
C PRO A 170 -1.89 -14.67 11.99
N HIS A 171 -2.36 -13.42 12.00
CA HIS A 171 -3.41 -12.97 12.91
C HIS A 171 -4.80 -12.96 12.27
N ALA A 172 -4.88 -13.26 10.97
CA ALA A 172 -6.14 -13.18 10.23
C ALA A 172 -7.15 -14.21 10.72
N ASN A 173 -6.75 -15.41 11.14
CA ASN A 173 -7.68 -16.54 11.37
C ASN A 173 -8.67 -16.71 10.19
N GLY A 174 -8.21 -16.45 8.96
CA GLY A 174 -9.04 -16.42 7.75
C GLY A 174 -9.78 -15.10 7.47
N GLN A 175 -9.69 -14.11 8.35
CA GLN A 175 -10.30 -12.78 8.27
C GLN A 175 -9.22 -11.68 8.27
N GLY A 176 -8.59 -11.46 7.13
CA GLY A 176 -7.68 -10.32 6.95
C GLY A 176 -8.43 -8.99 6.88
N VAL A 177 -7.70 -7.88 6.79
CA VAL A 177 -8.28 -6.53 6.75
C VAL A 177 -9.21 -6.37 5.55
N VAL A 178 -10.47 -6.03 5.82
CA VAL A 178 -11.46 -5.71 4.79
C VAL A 178 -11.23 -4.28 4.32
N HIS A 179 -10.92 -4.13 3.03
CA HIS A 179 -10.57 -2.84 2.44
C HIS A 179 -10.98 -2.74 0.97
N ARG A 180 -10.89 -1.53 0.41
CA ARG A 180 -11.16 -1.23 -1.00
C ARG A 180 -10.42 0.02 -1.46
N SER A 181 -10.29 0.16 -2.78
CA SER A 181 -10.08 1.47 -3.38
C SER A 181 -11.36 2.31 -3.24
N PRO A 182 -11.30 3.58 -2.81
CA PRO A 182 -12.46 4.46 -2.82
C PRO A 182 -12.99 4.61 -4.26
N PRO A 183 -14.31 4.65 -4.45
CA PRO A 183 -14.88 4.91 -5.76
C PRO A 183 -14.56 6.35 -6.20
N LEU A 184 -13.93 6.49 -7.37
CA LEU A 184 -13.54 7.77 -7.97
C LEU A 184 -14.62 8.34 -8.88
N SER A 185 -15.45 7.50 -9.48
CA SER A 185 -16.49 7.94 -10.42
C SER A 185 -17.52 8.91 -9.84
N HIS A 186 -17.64 9.00 -8.51
CA HIS A 186 -18.51 9.98 -7.83
C HIS A 186 -17.86 11.35 -7.64
N LEU A 187 -16.53 11.46 -7.80
CA LEU A 187 -15.80 12.71 -7.62
C LEU A 187 -15.87 13.57 -8.89
N PRO A 188 -15.63 14.90 -8.78
CA PRO A 188 -15.38 15.75 -9.94
C PRO A 188 -14.22 15.20 -10.78
N MET A 189 -14.27 15.36 -12.11
CA MET A 189 -13.23 14.81 -13.01
C MET A 189 -11.81 15.21 -12.63
N SER A 190 -11.62 16.45 -12.14
CA SER A 190 -10.34 16.98 -11.66
C SER A 190 -9.78 16.26 -10.44
N GLU A 191 -10.60 15.49 -9.73
CA GLU A 191 -10.24 14.76 -8.50
C GLU A 191 -10.21 13.23 -8.71
N ARG A 192 -10.50 12.75 -9.92
CA ARG A 192 -10.50 11.31 -10.28
C ARG A 192 -9.10 10.78 -10.56
N LEU A 193 -8.15 11.08 -9.69
CA LEU A 193 -6.80 10.56 -9.79
C LEU A 193 -6.29 10.16 -8.42
N ARG A 194 -5.66 9.00 -8.36
CA ARG A 194 -4.88 8.56 -7.22
C ARG A 194 -3.53 8.04 -7.66
N VAL A 195 -2.48 8.38 -6.93
CA VAL A 195 -1.16 7.76 -7.09
C VAL A 195 -0.98 6.80 -5.93
N LEU A 196 -0.96 5.50 -6.20
CA LEU A 196 -0.91 4.46 -5.18
C LEU A 196 0.33 3.59 -5.37
N LEU A 197 1.08 3.43 -4.29
CA LEU A 197 2.07 2.37 -4.14
C LEU A 197 1.44 1.18 -3.43
N THR A 198 1.62 0.00 -4.02
CA THR A 198 1.29 -1.30 -3.42
C THR A 198 2.54 -2.16 -3.43
N ILE A 199 2.87 -2.74 -2.28
CA ILE A 199 3.97 -3.69 -2.14
C ILE A 199 3.43 -4.95 -1.48
N ASP A 200 3.73 -6.10 -2.09
CA ASP A 200 3.31 -7.41 -1.62
C ASP A 200 4.37 -8.49 -1.90
N GLU A 201 4.06 -9.73 -1.52
CA GLU A 201 4.89 -10.87 -1.79
C GLU A 201 5.14 -11.06 -3.31
N PRO A 202 6.32 -11.52 -3.74
CA PRO A 202 6.68 -11.62 -5.16
C PRO A 202 5.78 -12.50 -6.04
N THR A 203 4.94 -13.33 -5.42
CA THR A 203 4.01 -14.27 -6.07
C THR A 203 2.57 -13.78 -6.07
N ALA A 204 2.31 -12.56 -5.57
CA ALA A 204 0.97 -12.00 -5.54
C ALA A 204 0.38 -11.86 -6.96
N CYS A 205 -0.93 -12.07 -7.06
CA CYS A 205 -1.67 -12.11 -8.33
C CYS A 205 -1.52 -10.82 -9.16
N GLY A 206 -1.54 -10.96 -10.49
CA GLY A 206 -1.41 -9.84 -11.43
C GLY A 206 0.01 -9.56 -11.90
N MET A 207 0.96 -10.44 -11.57
CA MET A 207 2.18 -10.65 -12.36
C MET A 207 1.87 -11.75 -13.37
N ALA A 208 1.83 -11.44 -14.66
CA ALA A 208 2.14 -12.47 -15.64
C ALA A 208 3.67 -12.52 -15.70
N ASP A 209 4.27 -13.71 -15.58
CA ASP A 209 5.74 -13.91 -15.57
C ASP A 209 6.43 -13.45 -16.88
N GLU A 210 5.68 -12.93 -17.84
CA GLU A 210 6.15 -12.60 -19.18
C GLU A 210 6.98 -11.31 -19.24
N HIS A 211 6.81 -10.33 -18.32
CA HIS A 211 7.51 -9.04 -18.37
C HIS A 211 7.84 -8.44 -16.98
N ASN A 212 9.13 -8.22 -16.71
CA ASN A 212 9.64 -7.52 -15.53
C ASN A 212 10.68 -6.44 -15.93
N PRO A 213 10.38 -5.14 -15.82
CA PRO A 213 9.14 -4.56 -15.32
C PRO A 213 8.02 -4.59 -16.38
N THR A 214 6.77 -4.57 -15.94
CA THR A 214 5.63 -4.20 -16.75
C THR A 214 5.39 -2.69 -16.59
N VAL A 215 5.48 -1.93 -17.68
CA VAL A 215 5.29 -0.47 -17.67
C VAL A 215 4.14 -0.09 -18.60
N ARG A 216 3.26 0.79 -18.14
CA ARG A 216 2.25 1.42 -19.00
C ARG A 216 2.53 2.91 -19.05
N PRO A 217 2.78 3.49 -20.24
CA PRO A 217 2.90 4.93 -20.39
C PRO A 217 1.59 5.61 -19.98
#